data_AF-A0AAE5HUZ3-F1
#
_entry.id   AF-A0AAE5HUZ3-F1
#
_cell.length_a   1.000
_cell.length_b   1.000
_cell.length_c   1.000
_cell.angle_alpha   90.00
_cell.angle_beta   90.00
_cell.angle_gamma   90.00
#
_symmetry.space_group_name_H-M   'P 1'
#
loop_
_entity.id
_entity.type
_entity.pdbx_description
1 polymer ?
#
loop_
_entity_poly.entity_id
_entity_poly.type
_entity_poly.pdbx_seq_one_letter_code
_entity_poly.pdbx_strand_id
1 'polypeptide(L)'
;MELNKYQSLKKPKDKQHHILHLMTSVGNIADVYNNDTDKIGNEELTVMLGDVLEDLTALATLNNITLDTVAGININSYQPNMHNLIDVGDTVTYEKERYIVHDVIGNQLLIANRDKDLVIDINSLRR
;
A
#
# COMPACT_ATOMS: atom_id res chain seq x y z
N MET A 1 -5.57 -1.41 12.21
CA MET A 1 -6.39 -0.44 11.44
C MET A 1 -6.01 -0.61 9.98
N GLU A 2 -6.98 -0.73 9.07
CA GLU A 2 -6.72 -0.82 7.62
C GLU A 2 -6.22 0.53 7.08
N LEU A 3 -5.28 0.52 6.13
CA LEU A 3 -4.64 1.74 5.60
C LEU A 3 -5.65 2.71 4.99
N ASN A 4 -6.60 2.20 4.19
CA ASN A 4 -7.69 3.01 3.65
C ASN A 4 -8.62 3.58 4.72
N LYS A 5 -8.85 2.83 5.82
CA LYS A 5 -9.64 3.34 6.96
C LYS A 5 -8.89 4.45 7.70
N TYR A 6 -7.57 4.35 7.83
CA TYR A 6 -6.75 5.43 8.38
C TYR A 6 -6.77 6.66 7.46
N GLN A 7 -6.62 6.45 6.15
CA GLN A 7 -6.62 7.51 5.14
C GLN A 7 -7.94 8.29 5.10
N SER A 8 -9.09 7.61 5.19
CA SER A 8 -10.41 8.25 5.12
C SER A 8 -10.70 9.22 6.27
N LEU A 9 -9.95 9.11 7.38
CA LEU A 9 -10.04 10.03 8.51
C LEU A 9 -9.28 11.34 8.25
N LYS A 10 -8.37 11.37 7.26
CA LYS A 10 -7.54 12.53 6.94
C LYS A 10 -8.27 13.47 5.98
N LYS A 11 -8.19 14.78 6.26
CA LYS A 11 -8.72 15.85 5.40
C LYS A 11 -7.65 16.94 5.19
N PRO A 12 -6.51 16.59 4.57
CA PRO A 12 -5.41 17.52 4.35
C PRO A 12 -5.83 18.64 3.40
N LYS A 13 -5.20 19.81 3.54
CA LYS A 13 -5.50 20.99 2.71
C LYS A 13 -4.28 21.59 2.02
N ASP A 14 -3.08 21.33 2.54
CA ASP A 14 -1.85 21.98 2.08
C ASP A 14 -0.81 20.95 1.66
N LYS A 15 -0.59 20.85 0.35
CA LYS A 15 0.40 19.94 -0.25
C LYS A 15 1.84 20.34 0.11
N GLN A 16 2.15 21.65 0.17
CA GLN A 16 3.51 22.12 0.43
C GLN A 16 3.93 21.84 1.86
N HIS A 17 3.03 22.06 2.81
CA HIS A 17 3.25 21.72 4.21
C HIS A 17 3.65 20.25 4.39
N HIS A 18 2.86 19.32 3.84
CA HIS A 18 3.12 17.89 3.98
C HIS A 18 4.41 17.42 3.28
N ILE A 19 4.80 18.05 2.15
CA ILE A 19 6.09 17.73 1.51
C ILE A 19 7.26 18.18 2.39
N LEU A 20 7.22 19.40 2.91
CA LEU A 20 8.31 19.95 3.73
C LEU A 20 8.42 19.22 5.07
N HIS A 21 7.30 18.90 5.70
CA HIS A 21 7.26 18.16 6.94
C HIS A 21 7.76 16.71 6.76
N LEU A 22 7.40 16.05 5.65
CA LEU A 22 7.94 14.73 5.30
C LEU A 22 9.46 14.75 5.17
N MET A 23 10.02 15.72 4.45
CA MET A 23 11.48 15.83 4.28
C MET A 23 12.19 16.06 5.61
N THR A 24 11.58 16.86 6.49
CA THR A 24 12.10 17.13 7.84
C THR A 24 12.07 15.85 8.69
N SER A 25 10.95 15.13 8.70
CA SER A 25 10.78 13.89 9.46
C SER A 25 11.76 12.80 9.00
N VAL A 26 11.95 12.64 7.69
CA VAL A 26 12.94 11.70 7.13
C VAL A 26 14.37 12.11 7.48
N GLY A 27 14.69 13.41 7.42
CA GLY A 27 16.00 13.94 7.82
C GLY A 27 16.30 13.65 9.29
N ASN A 28 15.33 13.89 10.18
CA ASN A 28 15.45 13.57 11.60
C ASN A 28 15.72 12.07 11.81
N ILE A 29 14.96 11.19 11.14
CA ILE A 29 15.19 9.75 11.21
C ILE A 29 16.61 9.39 10.73
N ALA A 30 17.11 10.00 9.66
CA ALA A 30 18.46 9.73 9.17
C ALA A 30 19.54 10.18 10.17
N ASP A 31 19.39 11.35 10.77
CA ASP A 31 20.31 11.88 11.78
C ASP A 31 20.37 10.99 13.02
N VAL A 32 19.25 10.38 13.39
CA VAL A 32 19.15 9.41 14.49
C VAL A 32 20.05 8.19 14.24
N TYR A 33 20.00 7.62 13.03
CA TYR A 33 20.81 6.45 12.68
C TYR A 33 22.29 6.78 12.44
N ASN A 34 22.60 8.01 11.98
CA ASN A 34 23.98 8.42 11.71
C ASN A 34 24.78 8.78 12.97
N ASN A 35 24.13 9.19 14.04
CA ASN A 35 24.79 9.68 15.26
C ASN A 35 24.96 8.61 16.37
N ASP A 36 24.96 7.33 16.00
CA ASP A 36 25.27 6.19 16.89
C ASP A 36 24.48 6.24 18.22
N THR A 37 23.17 6.49 18.12
CA THR A 37 22.32 6.57 19.29
C THR A 37 21.79 5.19 19.65
N ASP A 38 22.55 4.45 20.46
CA ASP A 38 22.08 3.32 21.30
C ASP A 38 20.93 3.71 22.27
N LYS A 39 20.27 4.86 22.06
CA LYS A 39 19.41 5.57 23.00
C LYS A 39 18.12 6.10 22.42
N ILE A 40 17.83 5.90 21.13
CA ILE A 40 16.47 6.21 20.66
C ILE A 40 15.55 5.08 21.07
N GLY A 41 14.80 5.37 22.13
CA GLY A 41 13.74 4.51 22.59
C GLY A 41 12.75 4.27 21.46
N ASN A 42 12.21 3.06 21.39
CA ASN A 42 11.21 2.68 20.39
C ASN A 42 10.03 3.67 20.31
N GLU A 43 9.73 4.38 21.39
CA GLU A 43 8.69 5.42 21.46
C GLU A 43 8.97 6.61 20.54
N GLU A 44 10.19 7.16 20.57
CA GLU A 44 10.55 8.33 19.76
C GLU A 44 10.61 7.97 18.27
N LEU A 45 11.18 6.81 17.94
CA LEU A 45 11.13 6.28 16.57
C LEU A 45 9.70 6.02 16.09
N THR A 46 8.82 5.52 16.97
CA THR A 46 7.41 5.30 16.63
C THR A 46 6.70 6.62 16.28
N VAL A 47 6.99 7.70 17.00
CA VAL A 47 6.43 9.03 16.69
C VAL A 47 6.93 9.51 15.33
N MET A 48 8.24 9.45 15.08
CA MET A 48 8.81 9.89 13.79
C MET A 48 8.29 9.08 12.60
N LEU A 49 8.13 7.76 12.75
CA LEU A 49 7.52 6.92 11.72
C LEU A 49 6.02 7.22 11.53
N GLY A 50 5.33 7.59 12.62
CA GLY A 50 3.96 8.07 12.59
C GLY A 50 3.80 9.36 11.79
N ASP A 51 4.71 10.31 11.96
CA ASP A 51 4.73 11.58 11.23
C ASP A 51 4.96 11.35 9.73
N VAL A 52 5.91 10.48 9.38
CA VAL A 52 6.14 10.06 7.98
C VAL A 52 4.90 9.42 7.39
N LEU A 53 4.25 8.50 8.13
CA LEU A 53 3.02 7.86 7.67
C LEU A 53 1.89 8.87 7.47
N GLU A 54 1.76 9.85 8.36
CA GLU A 54 0.76 10.91 8.27
C GLU A 54 0.95 11.74 6.99
N ASP A 55 2.16 12.22 6.72
CA ASP A 55 2.41 13.04 5.54
C ASP A 55 2.27 12.26 4.24
N LEU A 56 2.73 11.00 4.19
CA LEU A 56 2.51 10.14 3.03
C LEU A 56 1.01 9.94 2.77
N THR A 57 0.23 9.71 3.83
CA THR A 57 -1.23 9.56 3.76
C THR A 57 -1.91 10.85 3.28
N ALA A 58 -1.46 11.99 3.78
CA ALA A 58 -1.98 13.29 3.38
C ALA A 58 -1.68 13.57 1.90
N LEU A 59 -0.46 13.28 1.45
CA LEU A 59 -0.07 13.44 0.05
C LEU A 59 -0.84 12.48 -0.86
N ALA A 60 -0.99 11.20 -0.49
CA ALA A 60 -1.80 10.25 -1.25
C ALA A 60 -3.24 10.77 -1.41
N THR A 61 -3.85 11.24 -0.32
CA THR A 61 -5.20 11.82 -0.31
C THR A 61 -5.33 13.05 -1.21
N LEU A 62 -4.39 14.00 -1.14
CA LEU A 62 -4.39 15.21 -1.97
C LEU A 62 -4.23 14.93 -3.47
N ASN A 63 -3.66 13.78 -3.84
CA ASN A 63 -3.47 13.37 -5.23
C ASN A 63 -4.48 12.29 -5.68
N ASN A 64 -5.53 12.01 -4.89
CA ASN A 64 -6.54 10.98 -5.16
C ASN A 64 -5.94 9.57 -5.36
N ILE A 65 -4.88 9.24 -4.61
CA ILE A 65 -4.24 7.93 -4.60
C ILE A 65 -4.63 7.23 -3.29
N THR A 66 -5.07 5.97 -3.37
CA THR A 66 -5.33 5.16 -2.18
C THR A 66 -4.03 4.54 -1.66
N LEU A 67 -3.89 4.45 -0.34
CA LEU A 67 -2.72 3.80 0.28
C LEU A 67 -2.62 2.32 -0.10
N ASP A 68 -3.75 1.64 -0.32
CA ASP A 68 -3.75 0.25 -0.79
C ASP A 68 -3.11 0.12 -2.18
N THR A 69 -3.33 1.07 -3.09
CA THR A 69 -2.66 1.08 -4.41
C THR A 69 -1.15 1.27 -4.26
N VAL A 70 -0.71 2.16 -3.36
CA VAL A 70 0.73 2.37 -3.07
C VAL A 70 1.35 1.10 -2.47
N ALA A 71 0.67 0.47 -1.50
CA ALA A 71 1.11 -0.77 -0.89
C ALA A 71 1.18 -1.91 -1.93
N GLY A 72 0.18 -2.02 -2.82
CA GLY A 72 0.14 -3.00 -3.90
C GLY A 72 1.33 -2.88 -4.85
N ILE A 73 1.69 -1.66 -5.27
CA ILE A 73 2.87 -1.42 -6.12
C ILE A 73 4.15 -1.89 -5.42
N ASN A 74 4.29 -1.64 -4.12
CA ASN A 74 5.48 -2.06 -3.37
C ASN A 74 5.50 -3.58 -3.12
N ILE A 75 4.36 -4.24 -2.93
CA ILE A 75 4.31 -5.71 -2.84
C ILE A 75 4.90 -6.34 -4.12
N ASN A 76 4.65 -5.73 -5.28
CA ASN A 76 5.19 -6.17 -6.58
C ASN A 76 6.72 -6.11 -6.62
N SER A 77 7.34 -5.16 -5.92
CA SER A 77 8.81 -5.06 -5.86
C SER A 77 9.44 -6.07 -4.91
N TYR A 78 8.70 -6.54 -3.89
CA TYR A 78 9.15 -7.61 -2.98
C TYR A 78 8.90 -9.03 -3.53
N GLN A 79 7.92 -9.20 -4.44
CA GLN A 79 7.60 -10.48 -5.08
C GLN A 79 7.44 -10.33 -6.62
N PRO A 80 8.51 -9.92 -7.34
CA PRO A 80 8.44 -9.63 -8.78
C PRO A 80 8.00 -10.81 -9.65
N ASN A 81 8.09 -12.03 -9.13
CA ASN A 81 7.73 -13.25 -9.84
C ASN A 81 6.27 -13.71 -9.64
N MET A 82 5.45 -13.02 -8.83
CA MET A 82 4.04 -13.40 -8.66
C MET A 82 3.14 -12.97 -9.82
N HIS A 83 3.43 -11.85 -10.50
CA HIS A 83 2.66 -11.41 -11.68
C HIS A 83 2.85 -12.32 -12.90
N ASN A 84 3.96 -13.06 -12.96
CA ASN A 84 4.31 -13.86 -14.15
C ASN A 84 3.45 -15.12 -14.35
N LEU A 85 2.35 -15.26 -13.61
CA LEU A 85 1.51 -16.46 -13.65
C LEU A 85 0.09 -16.20 -14.17
N ILE A 86 -0.41 -14.95 -14.10
CA ILE A 86 -1.80 -14.60 -14.42
C ILE A 86 -1.86 -13.17 -14.95
N ASP A 87 -2.32 -13.01 -16.18
CA ASP A 87 -2.51 -11.73 -16.87
C ASP A 87 -4.00 -11.33 -16.94
N VAL A 88 -4.24 -10.04 -17.20
CA VAL A 88 -5.60 -9.54 -17.50
C VAL A 88 -6.14 -10.25 -18.74
N GLY A 89 -7.37 -10.76 -18.63
CA GLY A 89 -8.03 -11.58 -19.66
C GLY A 89 -7.90 -13.08 -19.43
N ASP A 90 -7.03 -13.53 -18.52
CA ASP A 90 -6.91 -14.94 -18.20
C ASP A 90 -8.19 -15.47 -17.53
N THR A 91 -8.47 -16.75 -17.75
CA THR A 91 -9.56 -17.46 -17.07
C THR A 91 -9.00 -18.20 -15.86
N VAL A 92 -9.50 -17.88 -14.68
CA VAL A 92 -9.13 -18.52 -13.41
C VAL A 92 -10.32 -19.26 -12.80
N THR A 93 -10.05 -20.33 -12.05
CA THR A 93 -11.09 -21.07 -11.32
C THR A 93 -10.98 -20.77 -9.83
N TYR A 94 -12.05 -20.25 -9.25
CA TYR A 94 -12.15 -19.92 -7.82
C TYR A 94 -13.46 -20.49 -7.27
N GLU A 95 -13.40 -21.22 -6.15
CA GLU A 95 -14.58 -21.87 -5.53
C GLU A 95 -15.43 -22.72 -6.51
N LYS A 96 -14.78 -23.41 -7.45
CA LYS A 96 -15.39 -24.24 -8.52
C LYS A 96 -16.13 -23.47 -9.62
N GLU A 97 -16.07 -22.15 -9.62
CA GLU A 97 -16.60 -21.30 -10.68
C GLU A 97 -15.46 -20.68 -11.51
N ARG A 98 -15.73 -20.40 -12.78
CA ARG A 98 -14.76 -19.78 -13.70
C ARG A 98 -15.00 -18.28 -13.79
N TYR A 99 -13.92 -17.52 -13.74
CA TYR A 99 -13.91 -16.07 -13.83
C TYR A 99 -12.85 -15.61 -14.81
N ILE A 100 -13.04 -14.41 -15.35
CA ILE A 100 -12.07 -13.69 -16.17
C ILE A 100 -11.37 -12.67 -15.29
N VAL A 101 -10.05 -12.57 -15.38
CA VAL A 101 -9.26 -11.57 -14.67
C VAL A 101 -9.45 -10.22 -15.37
N HIS A 102 -10.01 -9.25 -14.67
CA HIS A 102 -10.22 -7.89 -15.15
C HIS A 102 -9.06 -6.95 -14.80
N ASP A 103 -8.43 -7.15 -13.64
CA ASP A 103 -7.30 -6.35 -13.20
C ASP A 103 -6.39 -7.15 -12.24
N VAL A 104 -5.11 -6.78 -12.21
CA VAL A 104 -4.08 -7.37 -11.34
C VAL A 104 -3.43 -6.25 -10.53
N ILE A 105 -3.73 -6.20 -9.24
CA ILE A 105 -3.23 -5.16 -8.34
C ILE A 105 -2.50 -5.86 -7.20
N GLY A 106 -1.17 -5.83 -7.20
CA GLY A 106 -0.44 -6.54 -6.16
C GLY A 106 -0.51 -8.06 -6.34
N ASN A 107 -0.69 -8.72 -5.21
CA ASN A 107 -1.14 -10.10 -5.07
C ASN A 107 -2.67 -10.27 -5.14
N GLN A 108 -3.42 -9.21 -5.46
CA GLN A 108 -4.88 -9.28 -5.62
C GLN A 108 -5.28 -9.34 -7.10
N LEU A 109 -6.29 -10.16 -7.39
CA LEU A 109 -6.94 -10.27 -8.68
C LEU A 109 -8.36 -9.75 -8.57
N LEU A 110 -8.73 -8.81 -9.45
CA LEU A 110 -10.12 -8.50 -9.73
C LEU A 110 -10.61 -9.51 -10.77
N ILE A 111 -11.51 -10.40 -10.37
CA ILE A 111 -12.05 -11.46 -11.22
C ILE A 111 -13.56 -11.27 -11.38
N ALA A 112 -14.09 -11.49 -12.57
CA ALA A 112 -15.51 -11.35 -12.84
C ALA A 112 -16.05 -12.54 -13.62
N ASN A 113 -17.31 -12.88 -13.36
CA ASN A 113 -18.08 -13.75 -14.22
C ASN A 113 -19.42 -13.08 -14.57
N ARG A 114 -20.39 -13.83 -15.09
CA ARG A 114 -21.69 -13.23 -15.46
C ARG A 114 -22.52 -12.76 -14.28
N ASP A 115 -22.23 -13.26 -13.08
CA ASP A 115 -23.09 -13.14 -11.91
C ASP A 115 -22.48 -12.26 -10.81
N LYS A 116 -21.15 -12.13 -10.74
CA LYS A 116 -20.44 -11.37 -9.69
C LYS A 116 -19.02 -10.99 -10.07
N ASP A 117 -18.57 -9.89 -9.45
CA ASP A 117 -17.19 -9.42 -9.43
C ASP A 117 -16.61 -9.66 -8.04
N LEU A 118 -15.39 -10.17 -7.97
CA LEU A 118 -14.71 -10.52 -6.73
C LEU A 118 -13.27 -10.00 -6.75
N VAL A 119 -12.77 -9.62 -5.58
CA VAL A 119 -11.35 -9.36 -5.35
C VAL A 119 -10.80 -10.51 -4.52
N ILE A 120 -9.81 -11.25 -5.05
CA ILE A 120 -9.22 -12.41 -4.37
C ILE A 120 -7.70 -12.30 -4.30
N ASP A 121 -7.08 -12.94 -3.32
CA ASP A 121 -5.62 -13.09 -3.29
C ASP A 121 -5.21 -14.20 -4.27
N ILE A 122 -4.21 -13.94 -5.12
CA ILE A 122 -3.68 -14.87 -6.13
C ILE A 122 -3.28 -16.23 -5.55
N ASN A 123 -2.83 -16.27 -4.29
CA ASN A 123 -2.47 -17.50 -3.60
C ASN A 123 -3.68 -18.38 -3.27
N SER A 124 -4.89 -17.81 -3.30
CA SER A 124 -6.14 -18.52 -3.06
C SER A 124 -6.55 -19.41 -4.25
N LEU A 125 -5.96 -19.19 -5.43
CA LEU A 125 -6.17 -20.03 -6.62
C LEU A 125 -5.40 -21.36 -6.59
N ARG A 126 -4.41 -21.51 -5.68
CA ARG A 126 -3.57 -22.72 -5.59
C ARG A 126 -4.11 -23.77 -4.60
N ARG A 127 -5.35 -23.62 -4.11
CA ARG A 127 -6.00 -24.56 -3.19
C ARG A 127 -7.15 -25.32 -3.84
#